data_AF-A0A645FDZ9-F1
#
_entry.id   AF-A0A645FDZ9-F1
#
_cell.length_a   1.000
_cell.length_b   1.000
_cell.length_c   1.000
_cell.angle_alpha   90.00
_cell.angle_beta   90.00
_cell.angle_gamma   90.00
#
_symmetry.space_group_name_H-M   'P 1'
#
loop_
_entity.id
_entity.type
_entity.pdbx_description
1 polymer ?
#
loop_
_entity_poly.entity_id
_entity_poly.type
_entity_poly.pdbx_seq_one_letter_code
_entity_poly.pdbx_strand_id
1 'polypeptide(L)' 'MDEIFFVPLFYFLENEPEKYYMNYYPKADNDFPYHMVNNGKDYNWENIRYPVYFYKYNNYIIWGLTAKITYSVVRKIK' A
#
# COMPACT_ATOMS: atom_id res chain seq x y z
N MET A 1 -4.87 -1.88 24.69
CA MET A 1 -5.23 -0.45 24.58
C MET A 1 -4.67 0.01 23.26
N ASP A 2 -5.52 0.44 22.34
CA ASP A 2 -5.07 1.04 21.10
C ASP A 2 -4.57 2.45 21.42
N GLU A 3 -3.28 2.68 21.19
CA GLU A 3 -2.66 3.98 21.41
C GLU A 3 -3.06 4.93 20.28
N ILE A 4 -3.58 6.10 20.63
CA ILE A 4 -3.89 7.17 19.68
C ILE A 4 -2.72 8.15 19.69
N PHE A 5 -2.16 8.43 18.51
CA PHE A 5 -1.12 9.42 18.33
C PHE A 5 -1.47 10.34 17.16
N PHE A 6 -0.91 11.55 17.18
CA PHE A 6 -1.09 12.55 16.15
C PHE A 6 0.26 12.89 15.52
N VAL A 7 0.24 13.18 14.22
CA VAL A 7 1.43 13.60 13.47
C VAL A 7 1.11 14.92 12.80
N PRO A 8 1.92 15.98 12.98
CA PRO A 8 1.72 17.25 12.31
C PRO A 8 1.72 17.07 10.79
N LEU A 9 0.77 17.68 10.07
CA LEU A 9 0.71 17.60 8.61
C LEU A 9 2.02 18.04 7.95
N PHE A 10 2.66 19.07 8.51
CA PHE A 10 3.92 19.63 8.01
C PHE A 10 5.05 18.60 8.00
N TYR A 11 5.08 17.66 8.97
CA TYR A 11 6.04 16.57 8.96
C TYR A 11 5.97 15.76 7.66
N PHE A 12 4.76 15.41 7.20
CA PHE A 12 4.60 14.66 5.96
C PHE A 12 4.91 15.48 4.70
N LEU A 13 4.72 16.81 4.76
CA LEU A 13 5.07 17.70 3.65
C LEU A 13 6.59 17.85 3.50
N GLU A 14 7.33 17.87 4.60
CA GLU A 14 8.78 18.04 4.59
C GLU A 14 9.56 16.73 4.46
N ASN A 15 8.99 15.61 4.90
CA ASN A 15 9.67 14.32 4.93
C ASN A 15 9.03 13.37 3.92
N GLU A 16 9.83 12.88 2.96
CA GLU A 16 9.40 11.79 2.08
C GLU A 16 9.52 10.44 2.81
N PRO A 17 8.60 9.49 2.58
CA PRO A 17 8.69 8.17 3.18
C PRO A 17 9.82 7.35 2.56
N GLU A 18 10.37 6.41 3.32
CA GLU A 18 11.15 5.33 2.73
C GLU A 18 10.22 4.49 1.84
N LYS A 19 10.66 4.22 0.61
CA LYS A 19 9.89 3.50 -0.40
C LYS A 19 10.59 2.19 -0.74
N TYR A 20 9.93 1.09 -0.47
CA TYR A 20 10.35 -0.26 -0.87
C TYR A 20 9.32 -0.86 -1.82
N TYR A 21 9.64 -2.01 -2.42
CA TYR A 21 8.72 -2.71 -3.30
C TYR A 21 8.45 -4.11 -2.77
N MET A 22 7.18 -4.50 -2.80
CA MET A 22 6.74 -5.88 -2.60
C MET A 22 6.20 -6.44 -3.90
N ASN A 23 6.45 -7.72 -4.13
CA ASN A 23 5.87 -8.45 -5.25
C ASN A 23 4.68 -9.27 -4.74
N TYR A 24 3.54 -9.14 -5.40
CA TYR A 24 2.33 -9.90 -5.13
C TYR A 24 2.08 -10.84 -6.30
N TYR A 25 1.97 -12.12 -5.97
CA TYR A 25 1.72 -13.18 -6.93
C TYR A 25 0.28 -13.66 -6.77
N PRO A 26 -0.54 -13.56 -7.81
CA PRO A 26 -1.91 -14.03 -7.79
C PRO A 26 -1.91 -15.56 -7.66
N LYS A 27 -2.58 -16.05 -6.63
CA LYS A 27 -2.79 -17.48 -6.38
C LYS A 27 -4.26 -17.66 -6.02
N ALA A 28 -5.04 -18.10 -6.99
CA ALA A 28 -6.45 -18.40 -6.79
C ALA A 28 -6.62 -19.76 -6.10
N ASP A 29 -7.65 -19.87 -5.27
CA ASP A 29 -8.06 -21.13 -4.66
C ASP A 29 -8.73 -22.05 -5.70
N ASN A 30 -8.86 -23.34 -5.36
CA ASN A 30 -9.39 -24.35 -6.28
C ASN A 30 -10.84 -24.09 -6.69
N ASP A 31 -11.62 -23.41 -5.86
CA ASP A 31 -13.02 -23.06 -6.06
C ASP A 31 -13.23 -21.67 -6.67
N PHE A 32 -12.13 -21.00 -7.07
CA PHE A 32 -12.23 -19.69 -7.70
C PHE A 32 -13.07 -19.74 -9.00
N PRO A 33 -14.08 -18.88 -9.15
CA PRO A 33 -15.06 -18.97 -10.24
C PRO A 33 -14.50 -18.38 -11.54
N TYR A 34 -13.56 -19.08 -12.18
CA TYR A 34 -12.96 -18.66 -13.45
C TYR A 34 -14.00 -18.40 -14.55
N HIS A 35 -15.17 -19.06 -14.52
CA HIS A 35 -16.24 -18.82 -15.48
C HIS A 35 -16.79 -17.38 -15.46
N MET A 36 -16.55 -16.62 -14.39
CA MET A 36 -16.93 -15.21 -14.28
C MET A 36 -15.83 -14.24 -14.74
N VAL A 37 -14.62 -14.76 -15.03
CA VAL A 37 -13.47 -13.95 -15.44
C VAL A 37 -13.31 -14.02 -16.96
N ASN A 38 -13.00 -12.88 -17.58
CA ASN A 38 -12.67 -12.85 -19.00
C ASN A 38 -11.47 -13.78 -19.28
N ASN A 39 -11.57 -14.61 -20.31
CA ASN A 39 -10.59 -15.68 -20.63
C ASN A 39 -10.42 -16.75 -19.54
N GLY A 40 -11.28 -16.76 -18.51
CA GLY A 40 -11.34 -17.77 -17.48
C GLY A 40 -9.99 -18.15 -16.88
N LYS A 41 -9.65 -19.44 -16.95
CA LYS A 41 -8.38 -19.97 -16.42
C LYS A 41 -7.14 -19.42 -17.15
N ASP A 42 -7.33 -18.96 -18.38
CA ASP A 42 -6.28 -18.38 -19.22
C ASP A 42 -6.12 -16.86 -18.99
N TYR A 43 -6.84 -16.29 -18.01
CA TYR A 43 -6.60 -14.90 -17.62
C TYR A 43 -5.16 -14.73 -17.14
N ASN A 44 -4.42 -13.83 -17.81
CA ASN A 44 -3.05 -13.51 -17.45
C ASN A 44 -3.04 -12.62 -16.21
N TRP A 45 -3.03 -13.26 -15.04
CA TRP A 45 -2.91 -12.55 -13.78
C TRP A 45 -1.53 -11.92 -13.67
N GLU A 46 -1.46 -10.59 -13.79
CA GLU A 46 -0.20 -9.87 -13.68
C GLU A 46 0.38 -9.98 -12.27
N ASN A 47 1.69 -10.24 -12.20
CA ASN A 47 2.43 -10.10 -10.96
C ASN A 47 2.55 -8.61 -10.63
N ILE A 48 2.01 -8.21 -9.49
CA ILE A 48 1.97 -6.80 -9.11
C ILE A 48 3.23 -6.48 -8.31
N ARG A 49 4.07 -5.58 -8.84
CA ARG A 49 5.14 -4.94 -8.07
C ARG A 49 4.62 -3.63 -7.48
N TYR A 50 4.41 -3.63 -6.17
CA TYR A 50 3.68 -2.58 -5.48
C TYR A 50 4.59 -1.82 -4.49
N PRO A 51 4.56 -0.47 -4.48
CA PRO A 51 5.38 0.30 -3.54
C PRO A 51 4.79 0.28 -2.12
N VAL A 52 5.64 0.06 -1.12
CA VAL A 52 5.31 0.14 0.30
C VAL A 52 6.08 1.30 0.91
N TYR A 53 5.35 2.16 1.61
CA TYR A 53 5.87 3.39 2.20
C TYR A 53 6.02 3.25 3.71
N PHE A 54 7.09 3.84 4.25
CA PHE A 54 7.37 3.86 5.68
C PHE A 54 7.75 5.28 6.11
N TYR A 55 6.95 5.87 6.98
CA TYR A 55 7.31 7.08 7.71
C TYR A 55 7.76 6.71 9.12
N LYS A 56 8.87 7.29 9.57
CA LYS A 56 9.44 7.09 10.91
C LYS A 56 9.24 8.36 11.73
N TYR A 57 8.23 8.38 12.58
CA TYR A 57 7.88 9.54 13.40
C TYR A 57 8.00 9.20 14.87
N ASN A 58 8.98 9.79 15.56
CA ASN A 58 9.36 9.43 16.93
C ASN A 58 9.56 7.90 17.06
N ASN A 59 8.76 7.26 17.92
CA ASN A 59 8.80 5.80 18.13
C ASN A 59 7.78 5.03 17.27
N TYR A 60 7.08 5.71 16.36
CA TYR A 60 6.05 5.12 15.51
C TYR A 60 6.56 4.88 14.08
N ILE A 61 6.20 3.72 13.55
CA ILE A 61 6.34 3.38 12.14
C ILE A 61 4.96 3.43 11.51
N ILE A 62 4.76 4.38 10.60
CA ILE A 62 3.51 4.49 9.82
C ILE A 62 3.78 3.82 8.48
N TRP A 63 3.07 2.75 8.20
CA TRP A 63 3.31 1.91 7.04
C TRP A 63 2.00 1.35 6.45
N GLY A 64 2.12 0.52 5.41
CA GLY A 64 0.98 -0.15 4.78
C GLY A 64 0.00 0.82 4.11
N LEU A 65 -1.30 0.55 4.24
CA LEU A 65 -2.35 1.32 3.58
C LEU A 65 -2.39 2.77 4.08
N THR A 66 -2.19 3.00 5.39
CA THR A 66 -2.17 4.34 5.98
C THR A 66 -1.08 5.19 5.34
N ALA A 67 0.16 4.70 5.29
CA ALA A 67 1.27 5.44 4.68
C ALA A 67 1.05 5.70 3.18
N LYS A 68 0.44 4.75 2.45
CA LYS A 68 0.07 4.93 1.04
C LYS A 68 -0.94 6.07 0.85
N ILE A 69 -2.01 6.09 1.64
CA ILE A 69 -3.04 7.13 1.55
C ILE A 69 -2.42 8.49 1.91
N THR A 70 -1.70 8.56 3.03
CA THR A 70 -1.00 9.78 3.46
C THR A 70 -0.06 10.30 2.38
N TYR A 71 0.80 9.45 1.82
CA TYR A 71 1.70 9.82 0.73
C TYR A 71 0.93 10.36 -0.48
N SER A 72 -0.15 9.68 -0.90
CA SER A 72 -0.96 10.15 -2.03
C SER A 72 -1.63 11.50 -1.78
N VAL A 73 -2.06 11.78 -0.55
CA VAL A 73 -2.68 13.07 -0.20
C VAL A 73 -1.63 14.17 -0.19
N VAL A 74 -0.49 13.95 0.47
CA VAL A 74 0.64 14.88 0.51
C VAL A 74 1.11 15.27 -0.89
N ARG A 75 1.22 14.29 -1.80
CA ARG A 75 1.60 14.49 -3.20
C ARG A 75 0.61 15.32 -4.03
N LYS A 76 -0.63 15.49 -3.56
CA LYS A 76 -1.65 16.33 -4.21
C LYS A 76 -1.74 17.73 -3.60
N ILE A 77 -1.20 17.91 -2.39
CA ILE A 77 -1.17 19.21 -1.68
C ILE A 77 0.06 20.01 -2.12
N LYS A 78 1.19 19.33 -2.37
CA LYS A 78 2.37 19.91 -3.03
C LYS A 78 2.08 20.21 -4.50
#